data_AF-A0A537UVU5-F1
#
_entry.id   AF-A0A537UVU5-F1
#
_cell.length_a   1.000
_cell.length_b   1.000
_cell.length_c   1.000
_cell.angle_alpha   90.00
_cell.angle_beta   90.00
_cell.angle_gamma   90.00
#
_symmetry.space_group_name_H-M   'P 1'
#
loop_
_entity.id
_entity.type
_entity.pdbx_description
1 polymer ?
#
loop_
_entity_poly.entity_id
_entity_poly.type
_entity_poly.pdbx_seq_one_letter_code
_entity_poly.pdbx_strand_id
1 'polypeptide(L)'
;SNVLSPLLAYEGLTAFFLEAAFLGVLLFGRRLVPRWAHLVAALMVAAGTLFSAFWILSANSWMQTPVGYEVIDGRFFPQDWLKIIFNPSFPYRLMHTVVAFYITTGFVVIGVAAFYLRRGRFVEEARSMLSMTLWLLTIAVPLQIFLGDRHGLNSLQYQPAKVAAIEARWDSVGAAPLTLFAVPDEAKESNRYAVDIPYLGSLILTHDVHGNVRGLKEWAPEERPPVAITFFAFRVMVGIGLLMLALVIVSWWMRAGRRLYDSVWFLRCCQAATPLGFIAVLAGWTTTEVGRQPWTVYGIMRTADSVSPSLTGQDVLISLIGYAIVYLIIFPFGLVLMGRLVRIGPLGIGLQPEPVESGRPDLPVRALPSAEPELLP
;
A
#
# COMPACT_ATOMS: atom_id res chain seq x y z
N SER A 1 24.71 -6.24 8.75
CA SER A 1 23.54 -5.54 8.18
C SER A 1 23.93 -4.23 7.49
N ASN A 2 25.09 -4.18 6.80
CA ASN A 2 25.69 -2.89 6.39
C ASN A 2 24.95 -2.22 5.22
N VAL A 3 24.12 -2.96 4.49
CA VAL A 3 23.28 -2.42 3.40
C VAL A 3 21.90 -2.02 3.91
N LEU A 4 21.19 -2.90 4.61
CA LEU A 4 19.81 -2.66 5.04
C LEU A 4 19.70 -1.66 6.20
N SER A 5 20.59 -1.73 7.20
CA SER A 5 20.47 -0.87 8.40
C SER A 5 20.55 0.62 8.07
N PRO A 6 21.45 1.11 7.20
CA PRO A 6 21.44 2.52 6.80
C PRO A 6 20.15 2.96 6.11
N LEU A 7 19.58 2.16 5.20
CA LEU A 7 18.34 2.51 4.51
C LEU A 7 17.17 2.69 5.48
N LEU A 8 17.05 1.78 6.47
CA LEU A 8 16.04 1.88 7.53
C LEU A 8 16.31 3.05 8.49
N ALA A 9 17.58 3.38 8.76
CA ALA A 9 17.92 4.54 9.58
C ALA A 9 17.55 5.86 8.88
N TYR A 10 17.78 5.96 7.57
CA TYR A 10 17.36 7.13 6.77
C TYR A 10 15.84 7.31 6.73
N GLU A 11 15.07 6.21 6.73
CA GLU A 11 13.62 6.26 6.91
C GLU A 11 13.24 7.03 8.18
N GLY A 12 13.79 6.62 9.33
CA GLY A 12 13.51 7.27 10.61
C GLY A 12 13.97 8.74 10.67
N LEU A 13 15.16 9.04 10.13
CA LEU A 13 15.72 10.39 10.18
C LEU A 13 15.01 11.39 9.27
N THR A 14 14.58 10.97 8.08
CA THR A 14 14.09 11.91 7.05
C THR A 14 12.57 11.95 6.96
N ALA A 15 11.91 10.80 7.04
CA ALA A 15 10.47 10.71 6.84
C ALA A 15 9.70 10.97 8.14
N PHE A 16 10.06 10.28 9.22
CA PHE A 16 9.33 10.35 10.49
C PHE A 16 9.42 11.74 11.13
N PHE A 17 10.60 12.36 11.12
CA PHE A 17 10.75 13.73 11.64
C PHE A 17 9.95 14.76 10.84
N LEU A 18 9.97 14.67 9.50
CA LEU A 18 9.20 15.58 8.65
C LEU A 18 7.70 15.41 8.88
N GLU A 19 7.21 14.16 8.90
CA GLU A 19 5.80 13.87 9.14
C GLU A 19 5.36 14.34 10.54
N ALA A 20 6.08 13.94 11.59
CA ALA A 20 5.72 14.26 12.96
C ALA A 20 5.70 15.77 13.24
N ALA A 21 6.67 16.52 12.70
CA ALA A 21 6.75 17.96 12.88
C ALA A 21 5.53 18.70 12.27
N PHE A 22 5.13 18.32 11.06
CA PHE A 22 4.03 18.98 10.35
C PHE A 22 2.65 18.41 10.68
N LEU A 23 2.56 17.17 11.18
CA LEU A 23 1.29 16.54 11.58
C LEU A 23 0.61 17.33 12.70
N GLY A 24 1.37 17.86 13.67
CA GLY A 24 0.82 18.72 14.72
C GLY A 24 0.15 19.99 14.15
N VAL A 25 0.79 20.63 13.18
CA VAL A 25 0.23 21.79 12.47
C VAL A 25 -0.99 21.39 11.64
N LEU A 26 -0.98 20.22 11.02
CA LEU A 26 -2.11 19.73 10.23
C LEU A 26 -3.35 19.46 11.09
N LEU A 27 -3.16 18.83 12.25
CA LEU A 27 -4.24 18.45 13.17
C LEU A 27 -4.79 19.64 13.97
N PHE A 28 -3.91 20.50 14.51
CA PHE A 28 -4.30 21.55 15.45
C PHE A 28 -4.17 22.96 14.88
N GLY A 29 -3.40 23.12 13.79
CA GLY A 29 -3.03 24.43 13.25
C GLY A 29 -4.10 25.13 12.42
N ARG A 30 -5.25 24.48 12.11
CA ARG A 30 -6.26 25.00 11.16
C ARG A 30 -6.77 26.42 11.48
N ARG A 31 -6.77 26.80 12.76
CA ARG A 31 -7.14 28.14 13.26
C ARG A 31 -5.94 28.95 13.80
N LEU A 32 -4.75 28.33 13.92
CA LEU A 32 -3.55 28.93 14.49
C LEU A 32 -2.58 29.48 13.43
N VAL A 33 -2.61 28.92 12.21
CA VAL A 33 -1.72 29.32 11.12
C VAL A 33 -2.52 29.80 9.90
N PRO A 34 -1.93 30.65 9.04
CA PRO A 34 -2.54 31.03 7.77
C PRO A 34 -2.89 29.82 6.90
N ARG A 35 -3.92 29.94 6.05
CA ARG A 35 -4.40 28.83 5.18
C ARG A 35 -3.30 28.22 4.30
N TRP A 36 -2.38 29.04 3.79
CA TRP A 36 -1.26 28.57 2.98
C TRP A 36 -0.28 27.71 3.80
N ALA A 37 -0.03 28.09 5.06
CA ALA A 37 0.85 27.35 5.96
C ALA A 37 0.23 26.01 6.37
N HIS A 38 -1.09 25.98 6.58
CA HIS A 38 -1.83 24.72 6.80
C HIS A 38 -1.77 23.80 5.59
N LEU A 39 -1.89 24.33 4.36
CA LEU A 39 -1.70 23.57 3.13
C LEU A 39 -0.27 23.03 2.99
N VAL A 40 0.75 23.85 3.26
CA VAL A 40 2.15 23.41 3.26
C VAL A 40 2.37 22.30 4.28
N ALA A 41 1.80 22.40 5.47
CA ALA A 41 1.87 21.32 6.47
C ALA A 41 1.26 20.02 5.94
N ALA A 42 0.10 20.08 5.28
CA ALA A 42 -0.51 18.93 4.63
C ALA A 42 0.40 18.30 3.57
N LEU A 43 1.04 19.13 2.73
CA LEU A 43 1.99 18.67 1.71
C LEU A 43 3.25 18.06 2.31
N MET A 44 3.77 18.61 3.41
CA MET A 44 4.95 18.08 4.10
C MET A 44 4.65 16.74 4.78
N VAL A 45 3.45 16.58 5.38
CA VAL A 45 3.00 15.27 5.89
C VAL A 45 2.93 14.25 4.76
N ALA A 46 2.29 14.60 3.64
CA ALA A 46 2.21 13.70 2.48
C ALA A 46 3.59 13.35 1.90
N ALA A 47 4.52 14.32 1.83
CA ALA A 47 5.89 14.10 1.40
C ALA A 47 6.67 13.22 2.38
N GLY A 48 6.51 13.42 3.69
CA GLY A 48 7.08 12.58 4.74
C GLY A 48 6.65 11.12 4.58
N THR A 49 5.35 10.87 4.44
CA THR A 49 4.82 9.52 4.20
C THR A 49 5.37 8.90 2.89
N LEU A 50 5.53 9.70 1.83
CA LEU A 50 6.13 9.23 0.58
C LEU A 50 7.62 8.90 0.74
N PHE A 51 8.38 9.68 1.51
CA PHE A 51 9.78 9.38 1.83
C PHE A 51 9.92 8.13 2.70
N SER A 52 8.98 7.86 3.61
CA SER A 52 8.96 6.59 4.35
C SER A 52 8.80 5.42 3.38
N ALA A 53 7.79 5.49 2.50
CA ALA A 53 7.59 4.50 1.46
C ALA A 53 8.83 4.32 0.56
N PHE A 54 9.52 5.42 0.20
CA PHE A 54 10.75 5.39 -0.58
C PHE A 54 11.83 4.54 0.09
N TRP A 55 12.18 4.82 1.35
CA TRP A 55 13.29 4.15 2.02
C TRP A 55 13.00 2.69 2.35
N ILE A 56 11.79 2.39 2.84
CA ILE A 56 11.42 1.01 3.16
C ILE A 56 11.31 0.15 1.89
N LEU A 57 10.78 0.69 0.80
CA LEU A 57 10.70 -0.04 -0.47
C LEU A 57 12.05 -0.11 -1.17
N SER A 58 12.95 0.85 -0.98
CA SER A 58 14.32 0.77 -1.45
C SER A 58 15.03 -0.44 -0.82
N ALA A 59 14.96 -0.56 0.51
CA ALA A 59 15.51 -1.68 1.26
C ALA A 59 14.88 -3.02 0.84
N ASN A 60 13.54 -3.11 0.84
CA ASN A 60 12.86 -4.35 0.48
C ASN A 60 13.05 -4.70 -1.01
N SER A 61 13.20 -3.73 -1.93
CA SER A 61 13.50 -4.00 -3.35
C SER A 61 14.92 -4.45 -3.58
N TRP A 62 15.87 -3.98 -2.77
CA TRP A 62 17.21 -4.52 -2.79
C TRP A 62 17.23 -6.01 -2.41
N MET A 63 16.39 -6.44 -1.45
CA MET A 63 16.25 -7.87 -1.14
C MET A 63 15.66 -8.70 -2.29
N GLN A 64 14.93 -8.07 -3.21
CA GLN A 64 14.36 -8.70 -4.41
C GLN A 64 15.37 -8.74 -5.57
N THR A 65 16.10 -7.65 -5.81
CA THR A 65 17.11 -7.54 -6.87
C THR A 65 18.40 -6.94 -6.31
N PRO A 66 19.19 -7.74 -5.56
CA PRO A 66 20.38 -7.26 -4.86
C PRO A 66 21.48 -6.91 -5.87
N VAL A 67 21.95 -5.65 -5.83
CA VAL A 67 23.05 -5.12 -6.66
C VAL A 67 23.88 -4.12 -5.87
N GLY A 68 25.07 -3.76 -6.39
CA GLY A 68 25.92 -2.72 -5.81
C GLY A 68 26.54 -3.08 -4.46
N TYR A 69 26.68 -4.37 -4.16
CA TYR A 69 27.25 -4.90 -2.92
C TYR A 69 28.45 -5.81 -3.20
N GLU A 70 29.26 -6.02 -2.17
CA GLU A 70 30.29 -7.06 -2.09
C GLU A 70 30.04 -7.92 -0.85
N VAL A 71 30.41 -9.19 -0.91
CA VAL A 71 30.34 -10.09 0.25
C VAL A 71 31.75 -10.30 0.79
N ILE A 72 32.00 -9.76 1.98
CA ILE A 72 33.26 -9.90 2.70
C ILE A 72 32.94 -10.62 4.01
N ASP A 73 33.59 -11.76 4.27
CA ASP A 73 33.40 -12.59 5.45
C ASP A 73 31.92 -12.94 5.73
N GLY A 74 31.18 -13.29 4.66
CA GLY A 74 29.76 -13.64 4.75
C GLY A 74 28.83 -12.47 5.06
N ARG A 75 29.32 -11.22 5.00
CA ARG A 75 28.53 -10.00 5.24
C ARG A 75 28.45 -9.15 3.98
N PHE A 76 27.26 -8.60 3.74
CA PHE A 76 27.06 -7.61 2.68
C PHE A 76 27.71 -6.28 3.05
N PHE A 77 28.58 -5.77 2.20
CA PHE A 77 29.15 -4.43 2.24
C PHE A 77 28.70 -3.62 1.03
N PRO A 78 28.30 -2.34 1.21
CA PRO A 78 27.88 -1.50 0.09
C PRO A 78 29.10 -1.07 -0.75
N GLN A 79 29.05 -1.29 -2.06
CA GLN A 79 30.02 -0.72 -3.01
C GLN A 79 29.46 0.51 -3.73
N ASP A 80 28.17 0.50 -4.10
CA ASP A 80 27.53 1.57 -4.85
C ASP A 80 26.12 1.84 -4.30
N TRP A 81 25.98 2.91 -3.53
CA TRP A 81 24.71 3.30 -2.90
C TRP A 81 23.64 3.66 -3.92
N LEU A 82 23.99 4.25 -5.07
CA LEU A 82 22.99 4.60 -6.08
C LEU A 82 22.39 3.33 -6.68
N LYS A 83 23.20 2.31 -6.97
CA LYS A 83 22.71 1.01 -7.43
C LYS A 83 21.91 0.28 -6.35
N ILE A 84 22.32 0.36 -5.09
CA ILE A 84 21.57 -0.22 -3.98
C ILE A 84 20.18 0.42 -3.85
N ILE A 85 20.14 1.75 -3.83
CA ILE A 85 18.92 2.52 -3.62
C ILE A 85 17.97 2.36 -4.81
N PHE A 86 18.49 2.58 -6.02
CA PHE A 86 17.77 2.49 -7.29
C PHE A 86 18.02 1.15 -7.98
N ASN A 87 17.88 0.06 -7.22
CA ASN A 87 17.98 -1.28 -7.76
C ASN A 87 16.87 -1.54 -8.82
N PRO A 88 17.04 -2.55 -9.71
CA PRO A 88 16.16 -2.71 -10.88
C PRO A 88 14.66 -2.80 -10.58
N SER A 89 14.28 -3.40 -9.45
CA SER A 89 12.86 -3.49 -9.06
C SER A 89 12.31 -2.24 -8.38
N PHE A 90 13.16 -1.40 -7.78
CA PHE A 90 12.73 -0.31 -6.92
C PHE A 90 11.73 0.68 -7.56
N PRO A 91 11.98 1.26 -8.75
CA PRO A 91 11.08 2.26 -9.33
C PRO A 91 9.66 1.71 -9.55
N TYR A 92 9.57 0.49 -10.09
CA TYR A 92 8.28 -0.16 -10.34
C TYR A 92 7.54 -0.47 -9.04
N ARG A 93 8.26 -0.96 -8.03
CA ARG A 93 7.69 -1.31 -6.72
C ARG A 93 7.22 -0.09 -5.94
N LEU A 94 7.99 1.01 -5.98
CA LEU A 94 7.60 2.28 -5.36
C LEU A 94 6.31 2.80 -6.00
N MET A 95 6.28 2.94 -7.34
CA MET A 95 5.11 3.47 -8.04
C MET A 95 3.88 2.57 -7.85
N HIS A 96 4.03 1.26 -8.01
CA HIS A 96 2.93 0.30 -7.88
C HIS A 96 2.35 0.27 -6.45
N THR A 97 3.20 0.38 -5.42
CA THR A 97 2.75 0.36 -4.02
C THR A 97 2.08 1.66 -3.61
N VAL A 98 2.67 2.81 -3.98
CA VAL A 98 2.12 4.13 -3.64
C VAL A 98 0.76 4.35 -4.31
N VAL A 99 0.63 4.01 -5.60
CA VAL A 99 -0.67 4.09 -6.31
C VAL A 99 -1.70 3.13 -5.71
N ALA A 100 -1.29 1.92 -5.30
CA ALA A 100 -2.19 0.98 -4.60
C ALA A 100 -2.73 1.55 -3.28
N PHE A 101 -1.92 2.29 -2.52
CA PHE A 101 -2.39 2.95 -1.28
C PHE A 101 -3.34 4.11 -1.55
N TYR A 102 -3.12 4.90 -2.61
CA TYR A 102 -4.09 5.91 -3.04
C TYR A 102 -5.42 5.29 -3.45
N ILE A 103 -5.39 4.18 -4.20
CA ILE A 103 -6.60 3.44 -4.59
C ILE A 103 -7.31 2.91 -3.34
N THR A 104 -6.58 2.24 -2.46
CA THR A 104 -7.13 1.67 -1.22
C THR A 104 -7.84 2.73 -0.38
N THR A 105 -7.17 3.86 -0.15
CA THR A 105 -7.75 5.01 0.56
C THR A 105 -8.96 5.57 -0.18
N GLY A 106 -8.90 5.68 -1.51
CA GLY A 106 -10.01 6.11 -2.34
C GLY A 106 -11.25 5.22 -2.18
N PHE A 107 -11.08 3.90 -2.16
CA PHE A 107 -12.18 2.95 -1.94
C PHE A 107 -12.80 3.07 -0.53
N VAL A 108 -12.02 3.46 0.48
CA VAL A 108 -12.54 3.83 1.80
C VAL A 108 -13.37 5.11 1.72
N VAL A 109 -12.86 6.15 1.07
CA VAL A 109 -13.54 7.45 0.95
C VAL A 109 -14.88 7.33 0.20
N ILE A 110 -14.92 6.62 -0.94
CA ILE A 110 -16.20 6.40 -1.66
C ILE A 110 -17.17 5.55 -0.85
N GLY A 111 -16.69 4.61 -0.05
CA GLY A 111 -17.53 3.77 0.80
C GLY A 111 -18.20 4.55 1.92
N VAL A 112 -17.45 5.45 2.57
CA VAL A 112 -17.99 6.38 3.57
C VAL A 112 -18.96 7.38 2.93
N ALA A 113 -18.60 7.94 1.78
CA ALA A 113 -19.49 8.84 1.04
C ALA A 113 -20.80 8.15 0.64
N ALA A 114 -20.73 6.91 0.15
CA ALA A 114 -21.90 6.12 -0.20
C ALA A 114 -22.77 5.79 1.03
N PHE A 115 -22.15 5.51 2.18
CA PHE A 115 -22.87 5.31 3.45
C PHE A 115 -23.68 6.57 3.84
N TYR A 116 -23.10 7.76 3.71
CA TYR A 116 -23.76 9.03 3.99
C TYR A 116 -24.92 9.32 3.03
N LEU A 117 -24.70 9.20 1.72
CA LEU A 117 -25.72 9.42 0.70
C LEU A 117 -26.92 8.47 0.89
N ARG A 118 -26.68 7.19 1.15
CA ARG A 118 -27.74 6.20 1.40
C ARG A 118 -28.57 6.48 2.64
N ARG A 119 -28.03 7.22 3.61
CA ARG A 119 -28.72 7.60 4.85
C ARG A 119 -29.30 9.01 4.79
N GLY A 120 -29.13 9.74 3.67
CA GLY A 120 -29.57 11.12 3.55
C GLY A 120 -28.87 12.08 4.52
N ARG A 121 -27.63 11.77 4.94
CA ARG A 121 -26.84 12.58 5.89
C ARG A 121 -25.64 13.19 5.17
N PHE A 122 -25.23 14.41 5.55
CA PHE A 122 -24.03 15.08 5.03
C PHE A 122 -23.93 15.04 3.49
N VAL A 123 -25.04 15.36 2.83
CA VAL A 123 -25.21 15.07 1.40
C VAL A 123 -24.24 15.88 0.55
N GLU A 124 -23.97 17.14 0.90
CA GLU A 124 -23.06 18.01 0.16
C GLU A 124 -21.61 17.53 0.27
N GLU A 125 -21.17 17.18 1.48
CA GLU A 125 -19.84 16.64 1.73
C GLU A 125 -19.68 15.29 1.05
N ALA A 126 -20.68 14.41 1.16
CA ALA A 126 -20.64 13.09 0.57
C ALA A 126 -20.62 13.13 -0.98
N ARG A 127 -21.35 14.06 -1.61
CA ARG A 127 -21.27 14.28 -3.07
C ARG A 127 -19.86 14.72 -3.49
N SER A 128 -19.24 15.61 -2.73
CA SER A 128 -17.88 16.10 -2.99
C SER A 128 -16.85 14.98 -2.83
N MET A 129 -16.90 14.25 -1.71
CA MET A 129 -16.06 13.07 -1.45
C MET A 129 -16.19 12.04 -2.57
N LEU A 130 -17.42 11.63 -2.90
CA LEU A 130 -17.65 10.60 -3.92
C LEU A 130 -17.13 11.07 -5.29
N SER A 131 -17.46 12.30 -5.70
CA SER A 131 -17.12 12.79 -7.03
C SER A 131 -15.62 12.99 -7.21
N MET A 132 -14.95 13.65 -6.26
CA MET A 132 -13.51 13.91 -6.33
C MET A 132 -12.71 12.61 -6.32
N THR A 133 -13.09 11.67 -5.45
CA THR A 133 -12.38 10.39 -5.37
C THR A 133 -12.60 9.52 -6.59
N LEU A 134 -13.81 9.48 -7.19
CA LEU A 134 -14.02 8.74 -8.44
C LEU A 134 -13.20 9.31 -9.61
N TRP A 135 -12.97 10.63 -9.66
CA TRP A 135 -12.05 11.23 -10.64
C TRP A 135 -10.60 10.85 -10.40
N LEU A 136 -10.16 10.79 -9.13
CA LEU A 136 -8.84 10.26 -8.81
C LEU A 136 -8.71 8.79 -9.25
N LEU A 137 -9.70 7.95 -8.92
CA LEU A 137 -9.70 6.52 -9.25
C LEU A 137 -9.79 6.25 -10.76
N THR A 138 -10.44 7.14 -11.51
CA THR A 138 -10.46 7.14 -12.99
C THR A 138 -9.06 7.10 -13.58
N ILE A 139 -8.11 7.79 -12.95
CA ILE A 139 -6.71 7.83 -13.40
C ILE A 139 -5.89 6.75 -12.69
N ALA A 140 -6.04 6.65 -11.36
CA ALA A 140 -5.20 5.79 -10.54
C ALA A 140 -5.39 4.29 -10.84
N VAL A 141 -6.62 3.81 -11.07
CA VAL A 141 -6.87 2.37 -11.28
C VAL A 141 -6.27 1.87 -12.61
N PRO A 142 -6.48 2.52 -13.77
CA PRO A 142 -5.78 2.15 -14.99
C PRO A 142 -4.25 2.27 -14.86
N LEU A 143 -3.77 3.32 -14.19
CA LEU A 143 -2.34 3.49 -13.91
C LEU A 143 -1.78 2.32 -13.09
N GLN A 144 -2.51 1.84 -12.08
CA GLN A 144 -2.11 0.68 -11.27
C GLN A 144 -1.95 -0.59 -12.11
N ILE A 145 -2.87 -0.83 -13.04
CA ILE A 145 -2.84 -2.00 -13.92
C ILE A 145 -1.61 -1.92 -14.82
N PHE A 146 -1.37 -0.75 -15.44
CA PHE A 146 -0.17 -0.52 -16.25
C PHE A 146 1.12 -0.69 -15.45
N LEU A 147 1.20 -0.12 -14.25
CA LEU A 147 2.36 -0.27 -13.38
C LEU A 147 2.55 -1.74 -12.94
N GLY A 148 1.46 -2.48 -12.76
CA GLY A 148 1.47 -3.92 -12.46
C GLY A 148 2.07 -4.75 -13.58
N ASP A 149 1.67 -4.47 -14.82
CA ASP A 149 2.26 -5.07 -16.01
C ASP A 149 3.77 -4.82 -16.09
N ARG A 150 4.19 -3.56 -15.96
CA ARG A 150 5.63 -3.19 -15.99
C ARG A 150 6.42 -3.84 -14.85
N HIS A 151 5.82 -3.99 -13.67
CA HIS A 151 6.42 -4.71 -12.55
C HIS A 151 6.48 -6.23 -12.80
N GLY A 152 5.48 -6.80 -13.47
CA GLY A 152 5.46 -8.19 -13.93
C GLY A 152 6.60 -8.49 -14.91
N LEU A 153 6.81 -7.63 -15.91
CA LEU A 153 7.93 -7.73 -16.85
C LEU A 153 9.30 -7.67 -16.16
N ASN A 154 9.45 -6.76 -15.18
CA ASN A 154 10.66 -6.70 -14.37
C ASN A 154 10.87 -8.01 -13.58
N SER A 155 9.80 -8.55 -12.98
CA SER A 155 9.85 -9.82 -12.27
C SER A 155 10.17 -10.99 -13.21
N LEU A 156 9.69 -10.98 -14.45
CA LEU A 156 10.02 -12.00 -15.45
C LEU A 156 11.53 -11.99 -15.77
N GLN A 157 12.12 -10.81 -15.88
CA GLN A 157 13.55 -10.66 -16.16
C GLN A 157 14.43 -11.11 -14.98
N TYR A 158 14.13 -10.64 -13.76
CA TYR A 158 15.03 -10.81 -12.61
C TYR A 158 14.66 -11.99 -11.69
N GLN A 159 13.38 -12.37 -11.66
CA GLN A 159 12.86 -13.46 -10.83
C GLN A 159 11.88 -14.37 -11.59
N PRO A 160 12.33 -15.00 -12.70
CA PRO A 160 11.45 -15.84 -13.53
C PRO A 160 10.78 -16.99 -12.78
N ALA A 161 11.41 -17.55 -11.74
CA ALA A 161 10.80 -18.59 -10.90
C ALA A 161 9.52 -18.09 -10.18
N LYS A 162 9.51 -16.83 -9.73
CA LYS A 162 8.33 -16.18 -9.13
C LYS A 162 7.20 -16.09 -10.16
N VAL A 163 7.51 -15.65 -11.38
CA VAL A 163 6.50 -15.52 -12.45
C VAL A 163 5.97 -16.89 -12.86
N ALA A 164 6.84 -17.90 -12.96
CA ALA A 164 6.42 -19.27 -13.21
C ALA A 164 5.46 -19.80 -12.12
N ALA A 165 5.71 -19.48 -10.85
CA ALA A 165 4.79 -19.83 -9.76
C ALA A 165 3.48 -19.03 -9.78
N ILE A 166 3.51 -17.74 -10.14
CA ILE A 166 2.31 -16.92 -10.35
C ILE A 166 1.39 -17.56 -11.40
N GLU A 167 1.96 -18.14 -12.46
CA GLU A 167 1.20 -18.83 -13.51
C GLU A 167 0.94 -20.32 -13.24
N ALA A 168 1.46 -20.86 -12.13
CA ALA A 168 1.57 -22.30 -11.88
C ALA A 168 2.09 -23.07 -13.10
N ARG A 169 3.11 -22.52 -13.77
CA ARG A 169 3.69 -23.06 -15.00
C ARG A 169 4.81 -24.03 -14.65
N TRP A 170 4.62 -25.30 -14.97
CA TRP A 170 5.62 -26.35 -14.68
C TRP A 170 6.66 -26.51 -15.78
N ASP A 171 6.20 -26.61 -17.03
CA ASP A 171 7.05 -26.80 -18.20
C ASP A 171 7.23 -25.49 -18.97
N SER A 172 8.42 -25.28 -19.54
CA SER A 172 8.73 -24.13 -20.38
C SER A 172 8.11 -24.30 -21.75
N VAL A 173 7.31 -23.31 -22.16
CA VAL A 173 6.56 -23.39 -23.42
C VAL A 173 6.57 -22.03 -24.12
N GLY A 174 6.75 -22.08 -25.44
CA GLY A 174 6.40 -20.96 -26.31
C GLY A 174 4.88 -20.84 -26.42
N ALA A 175 4.39 -19.62 -26.63
CA ALA A 175 2.95 -19.36 -26.70
C ALA A 175 2.16 -19.83 -25.46
N ALA A 176 2.71 -19.53 -24.28
CA ALA A 176 2.17 -19.96 -23.00
C ALA A 176 0.71 -19.49 -22.79
N PRO A 177 -0.20 -20.39 -22.37
CA PRO A 177 -1.54 -19.97 -21.96
C PRO A 177 -1.49 -19.16 -20.65
N LEU A 178 -2.55 -18.40 -20.37
CA LEU A 178 -2.79 -17.85 -19.03
C LEU A 178 -3.62 -18.86 -18.24
N THR A 179 -3.11 -19.30 -17.09
CA THR A 179 -3.83 -20.28 -16.25
C THR A 179 -4.89 -19.54 -15.41
N LEU A 180 -6.14 -19.41 -15.84
CA LEU A 180 -7.14 -18.65 -15.07
C LEU A 180 -7.42 -19.27 -13.69
N PHE A 181 -7.51 -20.60 -13.65
CA PHE A 181 -7.69 -21.38 -12.42
C PHE A 181 -6.94 -22.70 -12.52
N ALA A 182 -6.40 -23.15 -11.40
CA ALA A 182 -5.78 -24.46 -11.24
C ALA A 182 -5.67 -24.77 -9.75
N VAL A 183 -5.52 -26.06 -9.42
CA VAL A 183 -5.04 -26.52 -8.13
C VAL A 183 -3.63 -27.08 -8.35
N PRO A 184 -2.57 -26.31 -8.04
CA PRO A 184 -1.20 -26.76 -8.24
C PRO A 184 -0.88 -27.95 -7.31
N ASP A 185 -0.28 -29.00 -7.86
CA ASP A 185 0.20 -30.17 -7.14
C ASP A 185 1.74 -30.22 -7.25
N GLU A 186 2.41 -29.67 -6.24
CA GLU A 186 3.87 -29.54 -6.24
C GLU A 186 4.59 -30.91 -6.22
N ALA A 187 3.97 -31.93 -5.60
CA ALA A 187 4.53 -33.28 -5.55
C ALA A 187 4.50 -33.97 -6.92
N LYS A 188 3.49 -33.66 -7.75
CA LYS A 188 3.34 -34.19 -9.11
C LYS A 188 3.84 -33.25 -10.19
N GLU A 189 4.38 -32.10 -9.83
CA GLU A 189 4.80 -31.03 -10.74
C GLU A 189 3.78 -30.77 -11.86
N SER A 190 2.50 -30.69 -11.49
CA SER A 190 1.39 -30.55 -12.44
C SER A 190 0.22 -29.80 -11.83
N ASN A 191 -0.71 -29.34 -12.68
CA ASN A 191 -1.92 -28.65 -12.26
C ASN A 191 -3.13 -29.56 -12.38
N ARG A 192 -3.96 -29.61 -11.35
CA ARG A 192 -5.28 -30.25 -11.39
C ARG A 192 -6.35 -29.22 -11.71
N TYR A 193 -7.38 -29.64 -12.46
CA TYR A 193 -8.54 -28.79 -12.81
C TYR A 193 -8.14 -27.45 -13.48
N ALA A 194 -7.11 -27.47 -14.33
CA ALA A 194 -6.61 -26.28 -15.00
C ALA A 194 -7.64 -25.72 -16.01
N VAL A 195 -7.87 -24.42 -15.93
CA VAL A 195 -8.66 -23.64 -16.90
C VAL A 195 -7.72 -22.64 -17.53
N ASP A 196 -7.34 -22.91 -18.77
CA ASP A 196 -6.32 -22.15 -19.49
C ASP A 196 -6.94 -21.31 -20.60
N ILE A 197 -6.45 -20.08 -20.77
CA ILE A 197 -6.76 -19.22 -21.91
C ILE A 197 -5.54 -19.24 -22.84
N PRO A 198 -5.63 -19.86 -24.04
CA PRO A 198 -4.50 -19.96 -24.97
C PRO A 198 -3.88 -18.61 -25.31
N TYR A 199 -2.55 -18.58 -25.46
CA TYR A 199 -1.73 -17.41 -25.88
C TYR A 199 -1.74 -16.19 -24.97
N LEU A 200 -2.70 -16.08 -24.03
CA LEU A 200 -2.85 -14.89 -23.22
C LEU A 200 -1.71 -14.73 -22.19
N GLY A 201 -1.12 -15.84 -21.74
CA GLY A 201 -0.02 -15.82 -20.79
C GLY A 201 1.26 -15.24 -21.40
N SER A 202 1.65 -15.70 -22.59
CA SER A 202 2.76 -15.12 -23.34
C SER A 202 2.47 -13.68 -23.74
N LEU A 203 1.27 -13.35 -24.20
CA LEU A 203 0.93 -11.97 -24.55
C LEU A 203 1.10 -11.00 -23.37
N ILE A 204 0.65 -11.36 -22.17
CA ILE A 204 0.79 -10.50 -20.98
C ILE A 204 2.25 -10.48 -20.49
N LEU A 205 2.89 -11.64 -20.39
CA LEU A 205 4.21 -11.75 -19.76
C LEU A 205 5.36 -11.32 -20.67
N THR A 206 5.23 -11.46 -21.99
CA THR A 206 6.32 -11.16 -22.93
C THR A 206 5.94 -10.11 -23.96
N HIS A 207 4.68 -9.65 -24.00
CA HIS A 207 4.17 -8.78 -25.08
C HIS A 207 4.34 -9.38 -26.48
N ASP A 208 4.45 -10.70 -26.55
CA ASP A 208 4.62 -11.48 -27.77
C ASP A 208 3.82 -12.77 -27.64
N VAL A 209 2.94 -13.03 -28.61
CA VAL A 209 2.12 -14.24 -28.68
C VAL A 209 2.96 -15.50 -28.65
N HIS A 210 4.18 -15.48 -29.21
CA HIS A 210 5.07 -16.63 -29.27
C HIS A 210 6.21 -16.59 -28.25
N GLY A 211 6.20 -15.63 -27.33
CA GLY A 211 7.24 -15.53 -26.30
C GLY A 211 7.32 -16.80 -25.44
N ASN A 212 8.55 -17.17 -25.11
CA ASN A 212 8.83 -18.32 -24.26
C ASN A 212 8.77 -17.91 -22.78
N VAL A 213 7.95 -18.62 -22.00
CA VAL A 213 7.87 -18.45 -20.56
C VAL A 213 8.49 -19.66 -19.89
N ARG A 214 9.49 -19.42 -19.03
CA ARG A 214 10.21 -20.45 -18.28
C ARG A 214 9.27 -21.12 -17.27
N GLY A 215 9.31 -22.44 -17.20
CA GLY A 215 8.54 -23.26 -16.27
C GLY A 215 9.32 -23.64 -15.02
N LEU A 216 8.61 -23.93 -13.93
CA LEU A 216 9.18 -24.24 -12.61
C LEU A 216 10.17 -25.41 -12.61
N LYS A 217 10.06 -26.35 -13.56
CA LYS A 217 10.97 -27.50 -13.67
C LYS A 217 12.40 -27.13 -14.08
N GLU A 218 12.64 -25.90 -14.53
CA GLU A 218 14.00 -25.40 -14.74
C GLU A 218 14.77 -25.14 -13.44
N TRP A 219 14.08 -25.06 -12.30
CA TRP A 219 14.68 -24.89 -10.98
C TRP A 219 14.56 -26.18 -10.17
N ALA A 220 15.54 -26.42 -9.29
CA ALA A 220 15.45 -27.51 -8.33
C ALA A 220 14.26 -27.27 -7.37
N PRO A 221 13.56 -28.32 -6.90
CA PRO A 221 12.38 -28.17 -6.04
C PRO A 221 12.59 -27.26 -4.82
N GLU A 222 13.77 -27.32 -4.20
CA GLU A 222 14.19 -26.54 -3.04
C GLU A 222 14.52 -25.08 -3.34
N GLU A 223 14.51 -24.66 -4.61
CA GLU A 223 14.71 -23.27 -5.04
C GLU A 223 13.42 -22.61 -5.53
N ARG A 224 12.32 -23.36 -5.62
CA ARG A 224 11.03 -22.88 -6.09
C ARG A 224 10.27 -22.18 -4.96
N PRO A 225 9.56 -21.08 -5.25
CA PRO A 225 8.61 -20.52 -4.30
C PRO A 225 7.37 -21.42 -4.14
N PRO A 226 6.66 -21.34 -3.00
CA PRO A 226 5.38 -22.03 -2.81
C PRO A 226 4.37 -21.61 -3.89
N VAL A 227 3.95 -22.57 -4.71
CA VAL A 227 3.22 -22.30 -5.95
C VAL A 227 1.79 -21.90 -5.64
N ALA A 228 1.09 -22.69 -4.82
CA ALA A 228 -0.33 -22.46 -4.53
C ALA A 228 -0.60 -21.08 -3.91
N ILE A 229 0.19 -20.70 -2.89
CA ILE A 229 0.03 -19.42 -2.21
C ILE A 229 0.27 -18.26 -3.18
N THR A 230 1.36 -18.33 -3.95
CA THR A 230 1.74 -17.29 -4.91
C THR A 230 0.69 -17.16 -6.03
N PHE A 231 0.23 -18.29 -6.57
CA PHE A 231 -0.78 -18.38 -7.62
C PHE A 231 -2.13 -17.77 -7.20
N PHE A 232 -2.66 -18.15 -6.05
CA PHE A 232 -3.96 -17.65 -5.59
C PHE A 232 -3.87 -16.20 -5.12
N ALA A 233 -2.79 -15.80 -4.46
CA ALA A 233 -2.58 -14.41 -4.05
C ALA A 233 -2.57 -13.47 -5.27
N PHE A 234 -1.89 -13.85 -6.35
CA PHE A 234 -1.88 -13.04 -7.58
C PHE A 234 -3.28 -12.92 -8.20
N ARG A 235 -4.05 -14.02 -8.25
CA ARG A 235 -5.42 -14.01 -8.78
C ARG A 235 -6.38 -13.17 -7.96
N VAL A 236 -6.27 -13.22 -6.64
CA VAL A 236 -7.05 -12.34 -5.75
C VAL A 236 -6.69 -10.87 -6.02
N MET A 237 -5.40 -10.55 -6.12
CA MET A 237 -4.94 -9.19 -6.40
C MET A 237 -5.46 -8.67 -7.75
N VAL A 238 -5.23 -9.40 -8.85
CA VAL A 238 -5.65 -8.99 -10.19
C VAL A 238 -7.16 -8.97 -10.31
N GLY A 239 -7.85 -9.99 -9.79
CA GLY A 239 -9.31 -10.08 -9.80
C GLY A 239 -9.95 -8.89 -9.10
N ILE A 240 -9.44 -8.50 -7.92
CA ILE A 240 -9.91 -7.30 -7.23
C ILE A 240 -9.55 -6.02 -8.00
N GLY A 241 -8.36 -5.94 -8.61
CA GLY A 241 -7.98 -4.83 -9.49
C GLY A 241 -8.98 -4.60 -10.63
N LEU A 242 -9.40 -5.68 -11.30
CA LEU A 242 -10.40 -5.65 -12.36
C LEU A 242 -11.81 -5.29 -11.83
N LEU A 243 -12.19 -5.78 -10.65
CA LEU A 243 -13.45 -5.39 -10.00
C LEU A 243 -13.48 -3.90 -9.65
N MET A 244 -12.36 -3.37 -9.16
CA MET A 244 -12.21 -1.94 -8.88
C MET A 244 -12.29 -1.11 -10.17
N LEU A 245 -11.67 -1.56 -11.26
CA LEU A 245 -11.79 -0.94 -12.58
C LEU A 245 -13.24 -0.95 -13.08
N ALA A 246 -13.92 -2.09 -12.97
CA ALA A 246 -15.32 -2.20 -13.36
C ALA A 246 -16.20 -1.22 -12.58
N LEU A 247 -15.98 -1.04 -11.28
CA LEU A 247 -16.70 -0.05 -10.47
C LEU A 247 -16.45 1.39 -10.96
N VAL A 248 -15.20 1.72 -11.32
CA VAL A 248 -14.85 3.02 -11.90
C VAL A 248 -15.57 3.25 -13.23
N ILE A 249 -15.58 2.27 -14.13
CA ILE A 249 -16.28 2.36 -15.42
C ILE A 249 -17.80 2.53 -15.21
N VAL A 250 -18.39 1.73 -14.33
CA VAL A 250 -19.81 1.85 -13.94
C VAL A 250 -20.10 3.25 -13.39
N SER A 251 -19.17 3.86 -12.66
CA SER A 251 -19.34 5.22 -12.14
C SER A 251 -19.49 6.26 -13.24
N TRP A 252 -18.80 6.10 -14.38
CA TRP A 252 -18.97 6.99 -15.54
C TRP A 252 -20.35 6.84 -16.16
N TRP A 253 -20.84 5.60 -16.28
CA TRP A 253 -22.19 5.34 -16.77
C TRP A 253 -23.26 5.94 -15.84
N MET A 254 -23.12 5.77 -14.52
CA MET A 254 -24.01 6.37 -13.53
C MET A 254 -23.94 7.90 -13.55
N ARG A 255 -22.76 8.48 -13.79
CA ARG A 255 -22.57 9.93 -13.93
C ARG A 255 -23.24 10.47 -15.18
N ALA A 256 -23.05 9.83 -16.33
CA ALA A 256 -23.69 10.20 -17.59
C ALA A 256 -25.23 10.13 -17.49
N GLY A 257 -25.76 9.12 -16.81
CA GLY A 257 -27.19 8.97 -16.53
C GLY A 257 -27.73 9.87 -15.41
N ARG A 258 -26.92 10.77 -14.82
CA ARG A 258 -27.28 11.63 -13.68
C ARG A 258 -27.81 10.88 -12.45
N ARG A 259 -27.40 9.62 -12.26
CA ARG A 259 -27.84 8.73 -11.17
C ARG A 259 -26.73 8.40 -10.17
N LEU A 260 -25.57 9.03 -10.28
CA LEU A 260 -24.39 8.75 -9.47
C LEU A 260 -24.64 8.83 -7.96
N TYR A 261 -25.45 9.80 -7.52
CA TYR A 261 -25.69 10.08 -6.12
C TYR A 261 -26.96 9.41 -5.55
N ASP A 262 -27.84 8.92 -6.41
CA ASP A 262 -29.19 8.47 -6.03
C ASP A 262 -29.39 6.96 -6.25
N SER A 263 -28.53 6.31 -7.06
CA SER A 263 -28.63 4.89 -7.35
C SER A 263 -28.26 4.02 -6.14
N VAL A 264 -29.29 3.47 -5.47
CA VAL A 264 -29.12 2.66 -4.25
C VAL A 264 -28.21 1.45 -4.46
N TRP A 265 -28.31 0.78 -5.60
CA TRP A 265 -27.47 -0.40 -5.88
C TRP A 265 -26.00 0.01 -6.05
N PHE A 266 -25.73 1.10 -6.78
CA PHE A 266 -24.37 1.58 -7.02
C PHE A 266 -23.71 2.01 -5.72
N LEU A 267 -24.44 2.76 -4.87
CA LEU A 267 -23.95 3.15 -3.56
C LEU A 267 -23.72 1.94 -2.64
N ARG A 268 -24.54 0.87 -2.74
CA ARG A 268 -24.28 -0.40 -2.02
C ARG A 268 -22.98 -1.03 -2.50
N CYS A 269 -22.72 -1.06 -3.80
CA CYS A 269 -21.47 -1.56 -4.36
C CYS A 269 -20.26 -0.74 -3.87
N CYS A 270 -20.32 0.60 -3.91
CA CYS A 270 -19.25 1.46 -3.39
C CYS A 270 -18.97 1.20 -1.90
N GLN A 271 -20.01 1.00 -1.09
CA GLN A 271 -19.86 0.67 0.32
C GLN A 271 -19.29 -0.74 0.55
N ALA A 272 -19.73 -1.73 -0.23
CA ALA A 272 -19.20 -3.09 -0.16
C ALA A 272 -17.76 -3.19 -0.69
N ALA A 273 -17.33 -2.24 -1.53
CA ALA A 273 -15.99 -2.18 -2.11
C ALA A 273 -14.93 -1.61 -1.15
N THR A 274 -15.32 -1.04 0.00
CA THR A 274 -14.40 -0.49 1.01
C THR A 274 -13.21 -1.40 1.39
N PRO A 275 -13.39 -2.70 1.68
CA PRO A 275 -12.27 -3.57 2.06
C PRO A 275 -11.40 -4.01 0.87
N LEU A 276 -11.84 -3.83 -0.38
CA LEU A 276 -11.19 -4.43 -1.56
C LEU A 276 -9.73 -3.99 -1.70
N GLY A 277 -9.44 -2.70 -1.49
CA GLY A 277 -8.07 -2.19 -1.57
C GLY A 277 -7.12 -2.87 -0.57
N PHE A 278 -7.55 -3.05 0.68
CA PHE A 278 -6.74 -3.73 1.69
C PHE A 278 -6.47 -5.19 1.32
N ILE A 279 -7.49 -5.91 0.84
CA ILE A 279 -7.36 -7.31 0.43
C ILE A 279 -6.40 -7.42 -0.78
N ALA A 280 -6.54 -6.53 -1.77
CA ALA A 280 -5.66 -6.52 -2.94
C ALA A 280 -4.21 -6.20 -2.58
N VAL A 281 -3.97 -5.24 -1.69
CA VAL A 281 -2.63 -4.89 -1.20
C VAL A 281 -2.00 -6.07 -0.45
N LEU A 282 -2.74 -6.71 0.46
CA LEU A 282 -2.25 -7.91 1.16
C LEU A 282 -1.91 -9.03 0.19
N ALA A 283 -2.79 -9.30 -0.77
CA ALA A 283 -2.57 -10.31 -1.80
C ALA A 283 -1.35 -9.99 -2.69
N GLY A 284 -1.12 -8.71 -3.02
CA GLY A 284 0.07 -8.28 -3.77
C GLY A 284 1.37 -8.43 -2.97
N TRP A 285 1.36 -8.09 -1.69
CA TRP A 285 2.49 -8.32 -0.78
C TRP A 285 2.77 -9.82 -0.61
N THR A 286 1.73 -10.64 -0.41
CA THR A 286 1.86 -12.10 -0.37
C THR A 286 2.48 -12.63 -1.65
N THR A 287 2.00 -12.21 -2.83
CA THR A 287 2.56 -12.61 -4.12
C THR A 287 4.05 -12.27 -4.22
N THR A 288 4.43 -11.07 -3.79
CA THR A 288 5.80 -10.57 -3.94
C THR A 288 6.78 -11.20 -2.94
N GLU A 289 6.37 -11.38 -1.70
CA GLU A 289 7.25 -11.86 -0.61
C GLU A 289 7.24 -13.39 -0.50
N VAL A 290 6.08 -14.05 -0.63
CA VAL A 290 6.03 -15.53 -0.70
C VAL A 290 6.64 -16.01 -2.01
N GLY A 291 6.43 -15.28 -3.11
CA GLY A 291 7.09 -15.57 -4.38
C GLY A 291 8.62 -15.37 -4.37
N ARG A 292 9.20 -14.75 -3.32
CA ARG A 292 10.66 -14.67 -3.13
C ARG A 292 11.22 -15.88 -2.39
N GLN A 293 10.38 -16.63 -1.67
CA GLN A 293 10.83 -17.85 -0.99
C GLN A 293 11.48 -18.80 -2.00
N PRO A 294 12.54 -19.52 -1.59
CA PRO A 294 13.09 -19.69 -0.24
C PRO A 294 14.13 -18.63 0.17
N TRP A 295 14.18 -17.48 -0.50
CA TRP A 295 15.25 -16.50 -0.33
C TRP A 295 14.82 -15.31 0.56
N THR A 296 15.67 -14.97 1.53
CA THR A 296 15.61 -13.67 2.23
C THR A 296 16.16 -12.57 1.34
N VAL A 297 17.35 -12.80 0.79
CA VAL A 297 17.97 -11.98 -0.25
C VAL A 297 18.05 -12.85 -1.49
N TYR A 298 17.28 -12.49 -2.52
CA TYR A 298 17.03 -13.35 -3.67
C TYR A 298 18.33 -13.86 -4.32
N GLY A 299 18.43 -15.19 -4.45
CA GLY A 299 19.57 -15.88 -5.06
C GLY A 299 20.88 -15.89 -4.25
N ILE A 300 20.91 -15.31 -3.04
CA ILE A 300 22.15 -15.17 -2.26
C ILE A 300 22.00 -15.75 -0.85
N MET A 301 20.91 -15.44 -0.15
CA MET A 301 20.71 -15.83 1.26
C MET A 301 19.35 -16.50 1.43
N ARG A 302 19.35 -17.75 1.88
CA ARG A 302 18.11 -18.49 2.16
C ARG A 302 17.46 -18.03 3.46
N THR A 303 16.16 -18.22 3.57
CA THR A 303 15.39 -17.90 4.78
C THR A 303 15.81 -18.74 5.98
N ALA A 304 16.18 -20.01 5.77
CA ALA A 304 16.72 -20.89 6.79
C ALA A 304 18.00 -20.33 7.44
N ASP A 305 18.85 -19.66 6.65
CA ASP A 305 20.12 -19.09 7.11
C ASP A 305 19.97 -17.69 7.74
N SER A 306 18.75 -17.14 7.70
CA SER A 306 18.46 -15.77 8.18
C SER A 306 17.88 -15.74 9.59
N VAL A 307 17.76 -16.89 10.25
CA VAL A 307 17.23 -17.01 11.61
C VAL A 307 18.30 -16.60 12.63
N SER A 308 17.92 -15.86 13.67
CA SER A 308 18.84 -15.48 14.75
C SER A 308 19.28 -16.71 15.55
N PRO A 309 20.60 -17.02 15.61
CA PRO A 309 21.08 -18.24 16.28
C PRO A 309 20.82 -18.28 17.80
N SER A 310 20.63 -17.11 18.41
CA SER A 310 20.44 -16.96 19.85
C SER A 310 18.99 -17.15 20.32
N LEU A 311 18.03 -17.27 19.40
CA LEU A 311 16.61 -17.37 19.75
C LEU A 311 16.15 -18.82 19.66
N THR A 312 15.38 -19.26 20.67
CA THR A 312 14.72 -20.56 20.66
C THR A 312 13.34 -20.48 20.01
N GLY A 313 12.79 -21.63 19.61
CA GLY A 313 11.41 -21.70 19.12
C GLY A 313 10.36 -21.22 20.14
N GLN A 314 10.67 -21.35 21.45
CA GLN A 314 9.81 -20.85 22.52
C GLN A 314 9.82 -19.32 22.58
N ASP A 315 10.98 -18.68 22.44
CA ASP A 315 11.09 -17.21 22.43
C ASP A 315 10.27 -16.60 21.28
N VAL A 316 10.35 -17.22 20.11
CA VAL A 316 9.56 -16.82 18.93
C VAL A 316 8.06 -17.04 19.17
N LEU A 317 7.66 -18.18 19.74
CA LEU A 317 6.25 -18.45 20.02
C LEU A 317 5.67 -17.46 21.05
N ILE A 318 6.40 -17.20 22.14
CA ILE A 318 5.96 -16.27 23.19
C ILE A 318 5.79 -14.86 22.61
N SER A 319 6.79 -14.37 21.87
CA SER A 319 6.71 -13.04 21.23
C SER A 319 5.59 -12.98 20.18
N LEU A 320 5.39 -14.02 19.36
CA LEU A 320 4.30 -14.09 18.39
C LEU A 320 2.92 -14.04 19.06
N ILE A 321 2.72 -14.79 20.15
CA ILE A 321 1.48 -14.74 20.94
C ILE A 321 1.28 -13.33 21.51
N GLY A 322 2.34 -12.72 22.05
CA GLY A 322 2.30 -11.34 22.54
C GLY A 322 1.84 -10.35 21.47
N TYR A 323 2.46 -10.39 20.28
CA TYR A 323 2.05 -9.55 19.15
C TYR A 323 0.61 -9.86 18.70
N ALA A 324 0.22 -11.13 18.62
CA ALA A 324 -1.13 -11.53 18.24
C ALA A 324 -2.18 -10.98 19.21
N ILE A 325 -1.96 -11.07 20.52
CA ILE A 325 -2.86 -10.51 21.54
C ILE A 325 -3.00 -9.00 21.36
N VAL A 326 -1.88 -8.27 21.22
CA VAL A 326 -1.89 -6.83 21.02
C VAL A 326 -2.67 -6.46 19.74
N TYR A 327 -2.46 -7.18 18.65
CA TYR A 327 -3.15 -6.93 17.39
C TYR A 327 -4.65 -7.27 17.47
N LEU A 328 -5.02 -8.36 18.15
CA LEU A 328 -6.42 -8.73 18.41
C LEU A 328 -7.16 -7.70 19.27
N ILE A 329 -6.45 -6.86 20.02
CA ILE A 329 -7.04 -5.74 20.78
C ILE A 329 -7.10 -4.48 19.91
N ILE A 330 -5.97 -4.07 19.33
CA ILE A 330 -5.85 -2.77 18.64
C ILE A 330 -6.70 -2.72 17.37
N PHE A 331 -6.71 -3.78 16.54
CA PHE A 331 -7.43 -3.74 15.26
C PHE A 331 -8.96 -3.64 15.45
N PRO A 332 -9.63 -4.49 16.26
CA PRO A 332 -11.06 -4.34 16.50
C PRO A 332 -11.41 -3.00 17.16
N PHE A 333 -10.62 -2.55 18.14
CA PHE A 333 -10.82 -1.26 18.77
C PHE A 333 -10.74 -0.11 17.76
N GLY A 334 -9.71 -0.09 16.92
CA GLY A 334 -9.53 0.89 15.85
C GLY A 334 -10.68 0.89 14.85
N LEU A 335 -11.14 -0.29 14.40
CA LEU A 335 -12.27 -0.42 13.48
C LEU A 335 -13.58 0.07 14.10
N VAL A 336 -13.83 -0.23 15.38
CA VAL A 336 -15.01 0.25 16.12
C VAL A 336 -14.95 1.76 16.28
N LEU A 337 -13.79 2.32 16.65
CA LEU A 337 -13.59 3.77 16.79
C LEU A 337 -13.81 4.49 15.46
N MET A 338 -13.17 4.03 14.38
CA MET A 338 -13.34 4.59 13.04
C MET A 338 -14.81 4.50 12.59
N GLY A 339 -15.46 3.35 12.81
CA GLY A 339 -16.89 3.18 12.53
C GLY A 339 -17.78 4.13 13.35
N ARG A 340 -17.43 4.40 14.61
CA ARG A 340 -18.13 5.37 15.47
C ARG A 340 -17.94 6.80 14.96
N LEU A 341 -16.73 7.19 14.59
CA LEU A 341 -16.42 8.50 14.02
C LEU A 341 -17.16 8.75 12.71
N VAL A 342 -17.20 7.75 11.82
CA VAL A 342 -18.00 7.81 10.59
C VAL A 342 -19.50 7.95 10.90
N ARG A 343 -20.04 7.26 11.93
CA ARG A 343 -21.46 7.42 12.29
C ARG A 343 -21.80 8.79 12.88
N ILE A 344 -20.87 9.39 13.63
CA ILE A 344 -21.00 10.75 14.16
C ILE A 344 -21.02 11.75 12.98
N GLY A 345 -20.07 11.60 12.07
CA GLY A 345 -19.94 12.42 10.87
C GLY A 345 -19.32 13.81 11.10
N PRO A 346 -19.13 14.59 10.04
CA PRO A 346 -18.31 15.81 10.06
C PRO A 346 -18.86 16.93 10.98
N LEU A 347 -20.16 16.96 11.26
CA LEU A 347 -20.79 18.00 12.09
C LEU A 347 -20.86 17.63 13.58
N GLY A 348 -20.61 16.36 13.95
CA GLY A 348 -20.67 15.92 15.35
C GLY A 348 -19.37 16.13 16.14
N ILE A 349 -18.29 16.52 15.46
CA ILE A 349 -17.08 17.06 16.09
C ILE A 349 -17.33 18.56 16.19
N GLY A 350 -17.73 19.01 17.37
CA GLY A 350 -18.16 20.38 17.61
C GLY A 350 -17.25 21.42 16.95
N LEU A 351 -17.72 22.01 15.86
CA LEU A 351 -17.36 23.36 15.48
C LEU A 351 -18.07 24.37 16.38
N GLN A 352 -18.27 24.05 17.67
CA GLN A 352 -18.41 25.11 18.64
C GLN A 352 -17.05 25.81 18.66
N PRO A 353 -17.01 27.14 18.46
CA PRO A 353 -15.78 27.89 18.49
C PRO A 353 -15.31 27.98 19.93
N GLU A 354 -14.74 26.90 20.45
CA GLU A 354 -13.83 27.04 21.59
C GLU A 354 -12.75 28.02 21.11
N PRO A 355 -12.57 29.16 21.82
CA PRO A 355 -11.53 30.11 21.49
C PRO A 355 -10.24 29.32 21.51
N VAL A 356 -9.53 29.37 20.39
CA VAL A 356 -8.18 28.85 20.38
C VAL A 356 -7.41 29.78 21.29
N GLU A 357 -7.01 29.30 22.46
CA GLU A 357 -5.98 29.93 23.27
C GLU A 357 -4.73 29.98 22.40
N SER A 358 -4.63 31.03 21.57
CA SER A 358 -3.35 31.40 21.00
C SER A 358 -2.44 31.57 22.19
N GLY A 359 -1.39 30.78 22.30
CA GLY A 359 -0.33 30.96 23.28
C GLY A 359 0.46 32.25 23.03
N ARG A 360 -0.23 33.40 22.81
CA ARG A 360 0.31 34.71 23.17
C ARG A 360 0.22 34.73 24.69
N PRO A 361 1.35 34.59 25.40
CA PRO A 361 1.34 34.97 26.81
C PRO A 361 0.84 36.42 26.86
N ASP A 362 0.00 36.74 27.84
CA ASP A 362 -0.25 38.13 28.18
C ASP A 362 1.11 38.84 28.25
N LEU A 363 1.21 40.03 27.64
CA LEU A 363 2.41 40.86 27.81
C LEU A 363 2.70 40.93 29.32
N PRO A 364 3.94 40.70 29.79
CA PRO A 364 4.24 40.59 31.22
C PRO A 364 3.99 41.89 32.00
N VAL A 365 3.60 42.96 31.30
CA VAL A 365 3.38 44.28 31.83
C VAL A 365 1.91 44.67 31.63
N ARG A 366 1.13 44.58 32.71
CA ARG A 366 -0.07 45.40 32.85
C ARG A 366 0.38 46.75 33.40
N ALA A 367 0.33 47.81 32.58
CA ALA A 367 0.47 49.15 33.10
C ALA A 367 -0.68 49.40 34.10
N LEU A 368 -0.33 49.85 35.32
CA LEU A 368 -1.35 50.31 36.27
C LEU A 368 -2.09 51.49 35.64
N PRO A 369 -3.41 51.64 35.88
CA PRO A 369 -4.15 52.79 35.42
C PRO A 369 -3.43 54.06 35.89
N SER A 370 -3.04 54.93 34.97
CA SER A 370 -2.58 56.26 35.34
C SER A 370 -3.74 56.95 36.05
N ALA A 371 -3.58 57.26 37.33
CA ALA A 371 -4.51 58.12 38.03
C ALA A 371 -4.62 59.42 37.23
N GLU A 372 -5.79 59.68 36.64
CA GLU A 372 -6.10 61.01 36.13
C GLU A 372 -5.95 61.98 37.31
N PRO A 373 -5.23 63.10 37.16
CA PRO A 373 -5.18 64.09 38.21
C PRO A 373 -6.61 64.60 38.44
N GLU A 374 -7.13 64.40 39.65
CA GLU A 374 -8.34 65.07 40.13
C GLU A 374 -8.17 66.58 39.90
N LEU A 375 -8.85 67.10 38.89
CA LEU A 375 -9.14 68.51 38.79
C LEU A 375 -10.10 68.85 39.94
N LEU A 376 -9.55 69.29 41.06
CA LEU A 376 -10.33 69.89 42.13
C LEU A 376 -10.96 71.22 41.63
N PRO A 377 -12.21 71.51 42.05
CA PRO A 377 -13.05 72.57 41.49
C PRO A 377 -12.57 73.99 41.74
#